data_AF-A0A846BR78-F1
#
_entry.id   AF-A0A846BR78-F1
#
_cell.length_a   1.000
_cell.length_b   1.000
_cell.length_c   1.000
_cell.angle_alpha   90.00
_cell.angle_beta   90.00
_cell.angle_gamma   90.00
#
_symmetry.space_group_name_H-M   'P 1'
#
loop_
_entity.id
_entity.type
_entity.pdbx_description
1 polymer ?
#
loop_
_entity_poly.entity_id
_entity_poly.type
_entity_poly.pdbx_seq_one_letter_code
_entity_poly.pdbx_strand_id
1 'polypeptide(L)'
;MKKSHMLLTTLTPIAIVVTACSGFASKEALLDAAANHVIDKFQNASCEEVAQMQPQSAQSSSADGESGKGIQEKAIALLKKDPQMREEFINRVAGPIANRMFECKLIP
;
A
#
# COMPACT_ATOMS: atom_id res chain seq x y z
N MET A 1 -57.93 -23.31 -42.02
CA MET A 1 -58.22 -22.97 -40.60
C MET A 1 -57.04 -23.39 -39.75
N LYS A 2 -56.56 -22.48 -38.89
CA LYS A 2 -55.77 -22.66 -37.65
C LYS A 2 -54.44 -23.48 -37.72
N LYS A 3 -53.33 -23.20 -37.03
CA LYS A 3 -52.62 -22.07 -36.39
C LYS A 3 -51.41 -22.72 -35.70
N SER A 4 -50.36 -21.94 -35.43
CA SER A 4 -49.26 -22.21 -34.48
C SER A 4 -48.13 -23.08 -35.04
N HIS A 5 -46.96 -22.56 -35.41
CA HIS A 5 -46.06 -21.64 -34.69
C HIS A 5 -46.00 -21.96 -33.19
N MET A 6 -45.02 -22.76 -32.79
CA MET A 6 -44.29 -22.47 -31.56
C MET A 6 -42.88 -23.07 -31.62
N LEU A 7 -41.93 -22.18 -31.86
CA LEU A 7 -40.50 -22.40 -31.70
C LEU A 7 -40.23 -22.89 -30.28
N LEU A 8 -39.54 -24.03 -30.19
CA LEU A 8 -39.04 -24.58 -28.93
C LEU A 8 -37.76 -23.80 -28.56
N THR A 9 -37.94 -22.63 -27.96
CA THR A 9 -36.87 -21.80 -27.42
C THR A 9 -36.24 -22.53 -26.24
N THR A 10 -35.02 -23.04 -26.44
CA THR A 10 -34.25 -23.70 -25.40
C THR A 10 -33.88 -22.68 -24.32
N LEU A 11 -34.37 -22.96 -23.11
CA LEU A 11 -34.16 -22.20 -21.89
C LEU A 11 -32.67 -22.32 -21.50
N THR A 12 -31.86 -21.34 -21.91
CA THR A 12 -30.46 -21.23 -21.48
C THR A 12 -30.44 -20.52 -20.13
N PRO A 13 -30.01 -21.17 -19.04
CA PRO A 13 -29.83 -20.47 -17.78
C PRO A 13 -28.61 -19.55 -17.93
N ILE A 14 -28.85 -18.24 -18.06
CA ILE A 14 -27.80 -17.24 -17.92
C ILE A 14 -27.41 -17.23 -16.44
N ALA A 15 -26.34 -17.95 -16.11
CA ALA A 15 -25.71 -17.88 -14.80
C ALA A 15 -25.16 -16.46 -14.60
N ILE A 16 -25.83 -15.68 -13.75
CA ILE A 16 -25.31 -14.42 -13.25
C ILE A 16 -24.14 -14.77 -12.31
N VAL A 17 -22.92 -14.71 -12.85
CA VAL A 17 -21.70 -14.74 -12.03
C VAL A 17 -21.62 -13.40 -11.32
N VAL A 18 -22.09 -13.37 -10.07
CA VAL A 18 -21.86 -12.25 -9.15
C VAL A 18 -20.39 -12.31 -8.74
N THR A 19 -19.54 -11.60 -9.46
CA THR A 19 -18.16 -11.34 -9.07
C THR A 19 -18.18 -10.52 -7.78
N ALA A 20 -17.96 -11.18 -6.65
CA ALA A 20 -17.71 -10.52 -5.37
C ALA A 20 -16.32 -9.87 -5.41
N CYS A 21 -16.25 -8.59 -5.75
CA CYS A 21 -15.12 -7.73 -5.37
C CYS A 21 -15.19 -7.52 -3.86
N SER A 22 -14.74 -8.49 -3.08
CA SER A 22 -14.56 -8.31 -1.64
C SER A 22 -13.29 -7.48 -1.41
N GLY A 23 -13.48 -6.18 -1.18
CA GLY A 23 -12.44 -5.24 -0.75
C GLY A 23 -11.95 -5.57 0.66
N PHE A 24 -11.12 -6.60 0.78
CA PHE A 24 -10.19 -6.71 1.90
C PHE A 24 -8.96 -5.92 1.50
N ALA A 25 -8.67 -4.81 2.19
CA ALA A 25 -7.35 -4.19 2.08
C ALA A 25 -6.34 -5.26 2.50
N SER A 26 -5.61 -5.79 1.52
CA SER A 26 -4.69 -6.89 1.76
C SER A 26 -3.50 -6.40 2.59
N LYS A 27 -2.72 -7.33 3.15
CA LYS A 27 -1.49 -6.98 3.88
C LYS A 27 -0.56 -6.14 2.99
N GLU A 28 -0.55 -6.44 1.69
CA GLU A 28 0.18 -5.74 0.64
C GLU A 28 -0.35 -4.32 0.45
N ALA A 29 -1.66 -4.11 0.40
CA ALA A 29 -2.23 -2.76 0.30
C ALA A 29 -1.90 -1.87 1.52
N LEU A 30 -1.91 -2.46 2.72
CA LEU A 30 -1.43 -1.77 3.93
C LEU A 30 0.07 -1.45 3.85
N LEU A 31 0.86 -2.40 3.32
CA LEU A 31 2.30 -2.25 3.12
C LEU A 31 2.60 -1.12 2.12
N ASP A 32 1.90 -1.09 0.99
CA ASP A 32 2.01 -0.08 -0.07
C ASP A 32 1.71 1.30 0.49
N ALA A 33 0.58 1.44 1.19
CA ALA A 33 0.19 2.72 1.78
C ALA A 33 1.24 3.24 2.77
N ALA A 34 1.77 2.36 3.63
CA ALA A 34 2.82 2.74 4.57
C ALA A 34 4.16 3.07 3.88
N ALA A 35 4.54 2.31 2.86
CA ALA A 35 5.77 2.54 2.10
C ALA A 35 5.72 3.88 1.36
N ASN A 36 4.62 4.15 0.65
CA ASN A 36 4.41 5.41 -0.07
C ASN A 36 4.43 6.59 0.89
N HIS A 37 3.76 6.49 2.05
CA HIS A 37 3.78 7.55 3.06
C HIS A 37 5.21 7.89 3.52
N VAL A 38 6.05 6.89 3.76
CA VAL A 38 7.45 7.12 4.16
C VAL A 38 8.27 7.68 2.99
N ILE A 39 8.09 7.18 1.76
CA ILE A 39 8.78 7.68 0.58
C ILE A 39 8.44 9.17 0.35
N ASP A 40 7.15 9.51 0.39
CA ASP A 40 6.65 10.87 0.19
C ASP A 40 7.24 11.84 1.22
N LYS A 41 7.41 11.40 2.47
CA LYS A 41 8.07 12.21 3.50
C LYS A 41 9.49 12.59 3.14
N PHE A 42 10.30 11.61 2.73
CA PHE A 42 11.70 11.88 2.39
C PHE A 42 11.79 12.72 1.11
N GLN A 43 11.01 12.39 0.10
CA GLN A 43 11.07 13.06 -1.20
C GLN A 43 10.61 14.53 -1.12
N ASN A 44 9.61 14.84 -0.30
CA ASN A 44 9.08 16.20 -0.18
C ASN A 44 9.76 17.05 0.91
N ALA A 45 10.59 16.46 1.78
CA ALA A 45 11.33 17.19 2.80
C ALA A 45 12.56 17.91 2.22
N SER A 46 12.93 19.05 2.80
CA SER A 46 14.22 19.72 2.54
C SER A 46 15.40 18.87 2.99
N CYS A 47 16.61 19.15 2.50
CA CYS A 47 17.78 18.35 2.87
C CYS A 47 18.16 18.49 4.35
N GLU A 48 17.90 19.66 4.95
CA GLU A 48 18.04 19.91 6.38
C GLU A 48 17.06 19.06 7.21
N GLU A 49 15.84 18.88 6.71
CA GLU A 49 14.82 18.01 7.34
C GLU A 49 15.17 16.54 7.16
N VAL A 50 15.60 16.11 5.96
CA VAL A 50 16.05 14.73 5.71
C VAL A 50 17.23 14.35 6.60
N ALA A 51 18.16 15.29 6.85
CA ALA A 51 19.26 15.09 7.80
C ALA A 51 18.79 14.87 9.24
N GLN A 52 17.67 15.50 9.64
CA GLN A 52 17.05 15.30 10.95
C GLN A 52 16.19 14.03 11.03
N MET A 53 15.72 13.53 9.88
CA MET A 53 14.95 12.28 9.76
C MET A 53 15.82 11.01 9.77
N GLN A 54 17.16 11.15 9.63
CA GLN A 54 18.12 10.05 9.87
C GLN A 54 17.89 9.39 11.24
N PRO A 55 18.26 8.12 11.46
CA PRO A 55 17.58 7.23 12.38
C PRO A 55 17.79 7.60 13.86
N GLN A 56 17.04 8.59 14.33
CA GLN A 56 16.58 8.63 15.70
C GLN A 56 15.52 7.54 15.85
N SER A 57 16.03 6.41 16.34
CA SER A 57 15.34 5.17 16.64
C SER A 57 13.87 5.38 17.08
N ALA A 58 12.95 4.76 16.33
CA ALA A 58 11.58 4.42 16.73
C ALA A 58 10.60 5.52 17.18
N GLN A 59 10.97 6.81 17.28
CA GLN A 59 10.11 7.87 17.81
C GLN A 59 9.59 8.90 16.78
N SER A 60 10.04 8.83 15.52
CA SER A 60 9.66 9.83 14.49
C SER A 60 8.24 9.67 13.93
N SER A 61 7.39 8.83 14.54
CA SER A 61 5.95 8.70 14.23
C SER A 61 5.11 9.91 14.68
N SER A 62 5.74 10.97 15.19
CA SER A 62 5.08 12.03 15.96
C SER A 62 4.66 13.26 15.14
N ALA A 63 4.98 13.31 13.84
CA ALA A 63 4.77 14.50 13.00
C ALA A 63 3.70 14.34 11.91
N ASP A 64 2.85 13.31 11.98
CA ASP A 64 1.78 13.09 11.00
C ASP A 64 0.40 13.36 11.59
N GLY A 65 -0.42 14.07 10.83
CA GLY A 65 -1.84 14.22 11.10
C GLY A 65 -2.54 12.86 11.32
N GLU A 66 -3.66 12.91 12.01
CA GLU A 66 -4.41 11.77 12.58
C GLU A 66 -4.66 10.61 11.59
N SER A 67 -4.74 10.90 10.29
CA SER A 67 -4.96 9.92 9.21
C SER A 67 -3.79 8.98 8.92
N GLY A 68 -2.54 9.38 9.18
CA GLY A 68 -1.35 8.57 8.87
C GLY A 68 -0.95 7.60 9.99
N LYS A 69 -1.24 7.99 11.24
CA LYS A 69 -0.85 7.23 12.45
C LYS A 69 -1.36 5.79 12.41
N GLY A 70 -2.67 5.63 12.21
CA GLY A 70 -3.32 4.33 12.21
C GLY A 70 -2.80 3.34 11.15
N ILE A 71 -2.34 3.84 9.99
CA ILE A 71 -1.72 3.01 8.95
C ILE A 71 -0.31 2.61 9.36
N GLN A 72 0.50 3.55 9.86
CA GLN A 72 1.85 3.30 10.32
C GLN A 72 1.89 2.28 11.48
N GLU A 73 1.04 2.43 12.50
CA GLU A 73 1.00 1.50 13.62
C GLU A 73 0.60 0.08 13.19
N LYS A 74 -0.38 -0.05 12.29
CA LYS A 74 -0.79 -1.36 11.74
C LYS A 74 0.32 -1.98 10.90
N ALA A 75 1.00 -1.19 10.07
CA ALA A 75 2.14 -1.65 9.28
C ALA A 75 3.27 -2.11 10.20
N ILE A 76 3.66 -1.34 11.22
CA ILE A 76 4.68 -1.77 12.20
C ILE A 76 4.29 -3.09 12.87
N ALA A 77 3.03 -3.25 13.27
CA ALA A 77 2.56 -4.49 13.88
C ALA A 77 2.63 -5.68 12.91
N LEU A 78 2.32 -5.47 11.63
CA LEU A 78 2.47 -6.47 10.57
C LEU A 78 3.95 -6.82 10.36
N LEU A 79 4.81 -5.82 10.15
CA LEU A 79 6.23 -5.99 9.87
C LEU A 79 6.99 -6.67 11.02
N LYS A 80 6.57 -6.48 12.27
CA LYS A 80 7.14 -7.21 13.42
C LYS A 80 6.79 -8.69 13.40
N LYS A 81 5.59 -9.04 12.94
CA LYS A 81 5.07 -10.42 12.94
C LYS A 81 5.48 -11.21 11.70
N ASP A 82 5.71 -10.53 10.58
CA ASP A 82 5.94 -11.16 9.29
C ASP A 82 7.29 -10.72 8.69
N PRO A 83 8.34 -11.55 8.78
CA PRO A 83 9.66 -11.24 8.25
C PRO A 83 9.70 -10.99 6.74
N GLN A 84 8.87 -11.69 5.96
CA GLN A 84 8.84 -11.52 4.50
C GLN A 84 8.25 -10.16 4.13
N MET A 85 7.14 -9.77 4.78
CA MET A 85 6.56 -8.44 4.57
C MET A 85 7.52 -7.32 4.99
N ARG A 86 8.35 -7.56 6.02
CA ARG A 86 9.37 -6.59 6.46
C ARG A 86 10.47 -6.41 5.43
N GLU A 87 10.96 -7.51 4.86
CA GLU A 87 11.92 -7.45 3.76
C GLU A 87 11.34 -6.70 2.56
N GLU A 88 10.10 -7.02 2.18
CA GLU A 88 9.44 -6.34 1.06
C GLU A 88 9.26 -4.84 1.30
N PHE A 89 8.86 -4.44 2.51
CA PHE A 89 8.79 -3.02 2.88
C PHE A 89 10.14 -2.33 2.75
N ILE A 90 11.20 -2.93 3.31
CA ILE A 90 12.56 -2.38 3.25
C ILE A 90 13.00 -2.23 1.80
N ASN A 91 12.78 -3.24 0.96
CA ASN A 91 13.14 -3.20 -0.46
C ASN A 91 12.43 -2.07 -1.21
N ARG A 92 11.17 -1.75 -0.85
CA ARG A 92 10.41 -0.66 -1.47
C ARG A 92 10.90 0.72 -1.06
N VAL A 93 11.24 0.92 0.23
CA VAL A 93 11.60 2.25 0.75
C VAL A 93 13.09 2.56 0.62
N ALA A 94 13.96 1.55 0.66
CA ALA A 94 15.41 1.75 0.76
C ALA A 94 15.98 2.50 -0.44
N GLY A 95 15.62 2.10 -1.66
CA GLY A 95 16.11 2.76 -2.89
C GLY A 95 15.72 4.24 -2.96
N PRO A 96 14.42 4.59 -2.91
CA PRO A 96 13.98 5.98 -2.97
C PRO A 96 14.55 6.86 -1.85
N ILE A 97 14.62 6.35 -0.61
CA ILE A 97 15.17 7.09 0.52
C ILE A 97 16.68 7.29 0.34
N ALA A 98 17.42 6.23 -0.02
CA ALA A 98 18.86 6.33 -0.25
C ALA A 98 19.18 7.33 -1.36
N ASN A 99 18.42 7.32 -2.47
CA ASN A 99 18.57 8.30 -3.53
C ASN A 99 18.36 9.74 -3.01
N ARG A 100 17.32 9.96 -2.19
CA ARG A 100 17.10 11.28 -1.59
C ARG A 100 18.24 11.70 -0.66
N MET A 101 18.76 10.76 0.13
CA MET A 101 19.91 11.01 1.01
C MET A 101 21.19 11.32 0.20
N PHE A 102 21.37 10.65 -0.94
CA PHE A 102 22.49 10.89 -1.85
C PHE A 102 22.39 12.30 -2.49
N GLU A 103 21.22 12.68 -3.01
CA GLU A 103 20.96 14.04 -3.52
C GLU A 103 21.26 15.12 -2.46
N CYS A 104 20.92 14.82 -1.21
CA CYS A 104 21.19 15.69 -0.06
C CYS A 104 22.61 15.58 0.51
N LYS A 105 23.52 14.82 -0.13
CA LYS A 105 24.92 14.63 0.30
C LYS A 105 25.09 14.03 1.70
N LEU A 106 24.11 13.24 2.15
CA LEU A 106 24.10 12.57 3.45
C LEU A 106 24.70 11.17 3.41
N ILE A 107 24.74 10.56 2.22
CA ILE A 107 25.45 9.30 1.95
C ILE A 107 26.32 9.49 0.71
N PRO A 108 27.52 8.89 0.67
CA PRO A 108 28.46 9.00 -0.45
C PRO A 108 28.00 8.22 -1.69
#